data_AF-A0A1M4PSY8-F1
#
_entry.id   AF-A0A1M4PSY8-F1
#
_cell.length_a   1.000
_cell.length_b   1.000
_cell.length_c   1.000
_cell.angle_alpha   90.00
_cell.angle_beta   90.00
_cell.angle_gamma   90.00
#
_symmetry.space_group_name_H-M   'P 1'
#
loop_
_entity.id
_entity.type
_entity.pdbx_description
1 polymer ?
#
loop_
_entity_poly.entity_id
_entity_poly.type
_entity_poly.pdbx_seq_one_letter_code
_entity_poly.pdbx_strand_id
1 'polypeptide(L)'
;MQKIVSVKCPKCNNKDSFYRYGKDRDGYQKYLCRKCNHQFAPFFNNLSLELIPMLDFNSDEWHADETVVKISGQKYYIWFIIDSETRFVLGCHLSPHRNSEQAFTPLNSVRDPGTTNAIVSDRYNAYKVPVKSVLGDSVKHIRVESFKDDISNNLIESFHH
;
A
#
# COMPACT_ATOMS: atom_id res chain seq x y z
N MET A 1 -6.79 -10.48 15.98
CA MET A 1 -7.98 -9.58 15.93
C MET A 1 -7.57 -8.27 15.28
N GLN A 2 -8.05 -7.97 14.08
CA GLN A 2 -7.85 -6.63 13.49
C GLN A 2 -8.57 -5.60 14.37
N LYS A 3 -7.83 -4.68 14.98
CA LYS A 3 -8.42 -3.52 15.66
C LYS A 3 -9.05 -2.64 14.58
N ILE A 4 -10.38 -2.64 14.49
CA ILE A 4 -11.09 -1.67 13.64
C ILE A 4 -10.83 -0.30 14.24
N VAL A 5 -10.05 0.51 13.54
CA VAL A 5 -9.74 1.86 13.98
C VAL A 5 -10.92 2.77 13.64
N SER A 6 -11.67 3.17 14.66
CA SER A 6 -12.82 4.05 14.49
C SER A 6 -12.35 5.48 14.23
N VAL A 7 -12.79 6.09 13.12
CA VAL A 7 -12.56 7.52 12.83
C VAL A 7 -13.21 8.38 13.93
N LYS A 8 -12.47 9.37 14.46
CA LYS A 8 -13.00 10.32 15.46
C LYS A 8 -12.69 11.76 15.08
N CYS A 9 -13.62 12.66 15.37
CA CYS A 9 -13.39 14.10 15.22
C CYS A 9 -12.36 14.54 16.26
N PRO A 10 -11.24 15.18 15.85
CA PRO A 10 -10.23 15.65 16.80
C PRO A 10 -10.73 16.76 17.73
N LYS A 11 -11.81 17.48 17.36
CA LYS A 11 -12.37 18.58 18.17
C LYS A 11 -13.42 18.12 19.19
N CYS A 12 -14.37 17.28 18.80
CA CYS A 12 -15.51 16.91 19.65
C CYS A 12 -15.60 15.41 19.94
N ASN A 13 -14.61 14.62 19.52
CA ASN A 13 -14.56 13.16 19.68
C ASN A 13 -15.77 12.40 19.10
N ASN A 14 -16.57 13.06 18.23
CA ASN A 14 -17.64 12.41 17.50
C ASN A 14 -17.08 11.23 16.69
N LYS A 15 -17.81 10.12 16.58
CA LYS A 15 -17.36 8.92 15.84
C LYS A 15 -18.14 8.65 14.55
N ASP A 16 -19.15 9.48 14.28
CA ASP A 16 -20.08 9.33 13.16
C ASP A 16 -20.17 10.62 12.32
N SER A 17 -21.05 10.65 11.33
CA SER A 17 -21.46 11.89 10.65
C SER A 17 -20.30 12.73 10.08
N PHE A 18 -19.39 12.07 9.35
CA PHE A 18 -18.29 12.71 8.63
C PHE A 18 -18.59 12.80 7.14
N TYR A 19 -18.25 13.94 6.54
CA TYR A 19 -18.43 14.18 5.11
C TYR A 19 -17.09 14.53 4.48
N ARG A 20 -16.83 14.04 3.27
CA ARG A 20 -15.72 14.52 2.45
C ARG A 20 -15.97 16.00 2.12
N TYR A 21 -14.98 16.85 2.37
CA TYR A 21 -15.09 18.30 2.27
C TYR A 21 -13.90 18.89 1.50
N GLY A 22 -13.71 18.41 0.27
CA GLY A 22 -12.59 18.81 -0.58
C GLY A 22 -11.23 18.30 -0.08
N LYS A 23 -10.16 18.97 -0.49
CA LYS A 23 -8.78 18.67 -0.08
C LYS A 23 -8.16 19.87 0.64
N ASP A 24 -7.12 19.67 1.42
CA ASP A 24 -6.28 20.77 1.90
C ASP A 24 -5.28 21.24 0.82
N ARG A 25 -4.35 22.12 1.21
CA ARG A 25 -3.37 22.70 0.28
C ARG A 25 -2.34 21.68 -0.22
N ASP A 26 -2.11 20.64 0.57
CA ASP A 26 -1.16 19.57 0.26
C ASP A 26 -1.85 18.38 -0.44
N GLY A 27 -3.16 18.48 -0.66
CA GLY A 27 -3.95 17.51 -1.42
C GLY A 27 -4.56 16.39 -0.58
N TYR A 28 -4.42 16.42 0.75
CA TYR A 28 -5.04 15.44 1.63
C TYR A 28 -6.55 15.62 1.70
N GLN A 29 -7.28 14.50 1.75
CA GLN A 29 -8.73 14.51 1.89
C GLN A 29 -9.14 15.16 3.21
N LYS A 30 -9.91 16.25 3.12
CA LYS A 30 -10.46 16.94 4.27
C LYS A 30 -11.82 16.37 4.62
N TYR A 31 -12.06 16.18 5.92
CA TYR A 31 -13.33 15.69 6.45
C TYR A 31 -14.00 16.76 7.29
N LEU A 32 -15.30 16.94 7.13
CA LEU A 32 -16.15 17.81 7.94
C LEU A 32 -16.94 16.97 8.94
N CYS A 33 -16.80 17.27 10.23
CA CYS A 33 -17.67 16.72 11.28
C CYS A 33 -18.99 17.50 11.33
N ARG A 34 -20.13 16.85 11.10
CA ARG A 34 -21.44 17.52 11.13
C ARG A 34 -21.92 17.92 12.52
N LYS A 35 -21.38 17.32 13.58
CA LYS A 35 -21.76 17.67 14.97
C LYS A 35 -21.16 19.00 15.42
N CYS A 36 -19.93 19.33 15.02
CA CYS A 36 -19.23 20.54 15.49
C CYS A 36 -18.71 21.46 14.38
N ASN A 37 -19.01 21.15 13.12
CA ASN A 37 -18.55 21.87 11.92
C ASN A 37 -17.02 21.99 11.78
N HIS A 38 -16.25 21.21 12.52
CA HIS A 38 -14.81 21.18 12.41
C HIS A 38 -14.36 20.41 11.17
N GLN A 39 -13.41 20.98 10.43
CA GLN A 39 -12.76 20.35 9.30
C GLN A 39 -11.39 19.85 9.72
N PHE A 40 -11.02 18.64 9.32
CA PHE A 40 -9.73 18.06 9.66
C PHE A 40 -9.15 17.24 8.51
N ALA A 41 -7.84 17.38 8.35
CA ALA A 41 -6.93 16.67 7.45
C ALA A 41 -5.53 16.75 8.10
N PRO A 42 -4.59 15.83 7.86
CA PRO A 42 -4.69 14.64 7.00
C PRO A 42 -4.99 13.37 7.82
N PHE A 43 -6.27 13.16 8.21
CA PHE A 43 -6.66 12.15 9.20
C PHE A 43 -6.06 10.76 8.99
N PHE A 44 -6.21 10.18 7.81
CA PHE A 44 -5.73 8.82 7.51
C PHE A 44 -4.19 8.73 7.47
N ASN A 45 -3.51 9.81 7.09
CA ASN A 45 -2.05 9.86 7.11
C ASN A 45 -1.53 9.90 8.55
N ASN A 46 -2.16 10.69 9.41
CA ASN A 46 -1.80 10.71 10.83
C ASN A 46 -2.08 9.36 11.48
N LEU A 47 -3.20 8.74 11.11
CA LEU A 47 -3.53 7.41 11.59
C LEU A 47 -2.52 6.36 11.14
N SER A 48 -2.07 6.38 9.89
CA SER A 48 -1.02 5.46 9.44
C SER A 48 0.28 5.67 10.22
N LEU A 49 0.68 6.92 10.48
CA LEU A 49 1.89 7.23 11.27
C LEU A 49 1.80 6.71 12.70
N GLU A 50 0.61 6.72 13.31
CA GLU A 50 0.39 6.16 14.65
C GLU A 50 0.36 4.62 14.66
N LEU A 51 -0.21 4.02 13.61
CA LEU A 51 -0.39 2.56 13.54
C LEU A 51 0.87 1.83 13.09
N ILE A 52 1.61 2.33 12.10
CA ILE A 52 2.77 1.65 11.50
C ILE A 52 3.77 1.15 12.54
N PRO A 53 4.18 1.93 13.56
CA PRO A 53 5.14 1.45 14.57
C PRO A 53 4.60 0.33 15.48
N MET A 54 3.29 0.10 15.49
CA MET A 54 2.62 -0.92 16.30
C MET A 54 2.28 -2.18 15.53
N LEU A 55 2.52 -2.20 14.21
CA LEU A 55 2.23 -3.33 13.35
C LEU A 55 3.42 -4.28 13.30
N ASP A 56 3.11 -5.56 13.19
CA ASP A 56 4.09 -6.60 12.86
C ASP A 56 4.01 -6.83 11.35
N PHE A 57 5.13 -6.64 10.65
CA PHE A 57 5.23 -6.87 9.21
C PHE A 57 5.97 -8.19 8.90
N ASN A 58 6.13 -9.07 9.89
CA ASN A 58 6.57 -10.44 9.67
C ASN A 58 5.38 -11.29 9.23
N SER A 59 5.20 -11.44 7.92
CA SER A 59 4.03 -12.09 7.33
C SER A 59 4.41 -13.20 6.36
N ASP A 60 3.52 -14.16 6.18
CA ASP A 60 3.76 -15.29 5.27
C ASP A 60 4.06 -14.85 3.83
N GLU A 61 3.30 -13.88 3.31
CA GLU A 61 3.54 -13.31 1.99
C GLU A 61 3.37 -11.80 1.90
N TRP A 62 4.13 -11.19 1.00
CA TRP A 62 3.89 -9.83 0.51
C TRP A 62 3.46 -9.87 -0.96
N HIS A 63 2.66 -8.90 -1.38
CA HIS A 63 2.20 -8.78 -2.77
C HIS A 63 2.87 -7.58 -3.44
N ALA A 64 3.35 -7.78 -4.66
CA ALA A 64 3.95 -6.74 -5.48
C ALA A 64 3.23 -6.66 -6.83
N ASP A 65 2.88 -5.44 -7.21
CA ASP A 65 2.24 -5.17 -8.49
C ASP A 65 2.47 -3.70 -8.90
N GLU A 66 2.28 -3.41 -10.18
CA GLU A 66 2.36 -2.06 -10.71
C GLU A 66 1.14 -1.69 -11.54
N THR A 67 0.66 -0.46 -11.34
CA THR A 67 -0.48 0.06 -12.08
C THR A 67 -0.14 1.37 -12.78
N VAL A 68 -0.99 1.73 -13.74
CA VAL A 68 -0.81 2.95 -14.54
C VAL A 68 -1.55 4.10 -13.89
N VAL A 69 -0.84 5.22 -13.69
CA VAL A 69 -1.44 6.49 -13.29
C VAL A 69 -1.17 7.55 -14.34
N LYS A 70 -2.15 8.43 -14.60
CA LYS A 70 -2.00 9.57 -15.51
C LYS A 70 -1.86 10.85 -14.71
N ILE A 71 -0.72 11.52 -14.83
CA ILE A 71 -0.43 12.79 -14.16
C ILE A 71 -0.31 13.86 -15.24
N SER A 72 -1.20 14.86 -15.22
CA SER A 72 -1.24 15.94 -16.22
C SER A 72 -1.24 15.42 -17.66
N GLY A 73 -1.98 14.33 -17.92
CA GLY A 73 -2.10 13.71 -19.24
C GLY A 73 -0.94 12.77 -19.62
N GLN A 74 0.14 12.71 -18.85
CA GLN A 74 1.28 11.83 -19.10
C GLN A 74 1.16 10.52 -18.32
N LYS A 75 1.58 9.41 -18.94
CA LYS A 75 1.53 8.06 -18.36
C LYS A 75 2.72 7.84 -17.43
N TYR A 76 2.43 7.42 -16.21
CA TYR A 76 3.39 6.94 -15.22
C TYR A 76 2.98 5.55 -14.74
N TYR A 77 3.91 4.87 -14.07
CA TYR A 77 3.73 3.58 -13.43
C TYR A 77 4.04 3.74 -11.96
N ILE A 78 3.10 3.36 -11.11
CA ILE A 78 3.30 3.30 -9.68
C ILE A 78 3.40 1.82 -9.28
N TRP A 79 4.47 1.51 -8.58
CA TRP A 79 4.80 0.17 -8.10
C TRP A 79 4.49 0.11 -6.62
N PHE A 80 3.85 -0.97 -6.18
CA PHE A 80 3.48 -1.18 -4.78
C PHE A 80 4.03 -2.49 -4.26
N ILE A 81 4.33 -2.51 -2.97
CA ILE A 81 4.49 -3.72 -2.17
C ILE A 81 3.53 -3.61 -0.99
N ILE A 82 2.67 -4.60 -0.81
CA ILE A 82 1.64 -4.63 0.23
C ILE A 82 1.85 -5.87 1.08
N ASP A 83 1.77 -5.67 2.39
CA ASP A 83 1.76 -6.76 3.35
C ASP A 83 0.43 -7.50 3.36
N SER A 84 0.45 -8.83 3.29
CA SER A 84 -0.79 -9.62 3.19
C SER A 84 -1.62 -9.57 4.47
N GLU A 85 -1.02 -9.57 5.65
CA GLU A 85 -1.77 -9.68 6.90
C GLU A 85 -2.34 -8.34 7.37
N THR A 86 -1.51 -7.30 7.36
CA THR A 86 -1.86 -5.95 7.83
C THR A 86 -2.55 -5.12 6.77
N ARG A 87 -2.38 -5.45 5.48
CA ARG A 87 -2.85 -4.70 4.31
C ARG A 87 -2.22 -3.30 4.16
N PHE A 88 -1.08 -3.05 4.82
CA PHE A 88 -0.34 -1.80 4.67
C PHE A 88 0.59 -1.85 3.46
N VAL A 89 0.76 -0.70 2.80
CA VAL A 89 1.78 -0.51 1.77
C VAL A 89 3.14 -0.41 2.47
N LEU A 90 4.03 -1.35 2.18
CA LEU A 90 5.39 -1.40 2.69
C LEU A 90 6.35 -0.57 1.84
N GLY A 91 6.13 -0.53 0.53
CA GLY A 91 6.97 0.19 -0.41
C GLY A 91 6.17 0.74 -1.57
N CYS A 92 6.52 1.94 -2.03
CA CYS A 92 5.93 2.54 -3.22
C CYS A 92 6.99 3.27 -4.05
N HIS A 93 6.84 3.24 -5.38
CA HIS A 93 7.73 3.96 -6.29
C HIS A 93 6.97 4.43 -7.52
N LEU A 94 7.03 5.72 -7.82
CA LEU A 94 6.44 6.32 -9.02
C LEU A 94 7.52 6.55 -10.06
N SER A 95 7.31 6.04 -11.27
CA SER A 95 8.28 6.15 -12.36
C SER A 95 7.61 6.39 -13.72
N PRO A 96 8.24 7.15 -14.64
CA PRO A 96 7.80 7.20 -16.03
C PRO A 96 8.07 5.89 -16.79
N HIS A 97 8.85 4.97 -16.23
CA HIS A 97 9.27 3.73 -16.88
C HIS A 97 8.62 2.48 -16.26
N ARG A 98 8.29 1.50 -17.11
CA ARG A 98 7.87 0.15 -16.69
C ARG A 98 8.94 -0.85 -17.07
N ASN A 99 9.96 -1.00 -16.23
CA ASN A 99 11.06 -1.93 -16.46
C ASN A 99 11.59 -2.50 -15.12
N SER A 100 12.47 -3.50 -15.20
CA SER A 100 13.04 -4.18 -14.03
C SER A 100 13.80 -3.25 -13.08
N GLU A 101 14.40 -2.17 -13.58
CA GLU A 101 15.18 -1.25 -12.76
C GLU A 101 14.29 -0.54 -11.73
N GLN A 102 13.04 -0.23 -12.13
CA GLN A 102 12.10 0.47 -11.25
C GLN A 102 11.63 -0.39 -10.08
N ALA A 103 11.54 -1.71 -10.25
CA ALA A 103 11.11 -2.63 -9.19
C ALA A 103 12.12 -2.74 -8.03
N PHE A 104 13.40 -2.37 -8.24
CA PHE A 104 14.38 -2.34 -7.16
C PHE A 104 14.05 -1.30 -6.08
N THR A 105 13.52 -0.14 -6.45
CA THR A 105 13.22 0.94 -5.49
C THR A 105 12.21 0.51 -4.42
N PRO A 106 10.99 0.03 -4.76
CA PRO A 106 10.06 -0.41 -3.73
C PRO A 106 10.60 -1.64 -2.99
N LEU A 107 11.26 -2.59 -3.65
CA LEU A 107 11.82 -3.77 -2.98
C LEU A 107 12.92 -3.43 -1.98
N ASN A 108 13.76 -2.43 -2.26
CA ASN A 108 14.78 -1.99 -1.31
C ASN A 108 14.18 -1.29 -0.09
N SER A 109 13.03 -0.63 -0.24
CA SER A 109 12.35 0.04 0.89
C SER A 109 11.77 -0.93 1.92
N VAL A 110 11.60 -2.21 1.55
CA VAL A 110 10.98 -3.23 2.43
C VAL A 110 12.00 -4.14 3.14
N ARG A 111 13.29 -3.78 3.13
CA ARG A 111 14.33 -4.53 3.85
C ARG A 111 14.29 -4.36 5.38
N ASP A 112 13.86 -3.19 5.82
CA ASP A 112 13.84 -2.80 7.23
C ASP A 112 12.51 -3.11 7.98
N PRO A 113 11.31 -2.97 7.38
CA PRO A 113 10.06 -3.05 8.15
C PRO A 113 9.72 -4.44 8.70
N GLY A 114 10.20 -5.53 8.08
CA GLY A 114 9.87 -6.88 8.49
C GLY A 114 10.48 -7.94 7.58
N THR A 115 10.05 -9.19 7.76
CA THR A 115 10.48 -10.33 6.95
C THR A 115 9.28 -11.02 6.31
N THR A 116 9.51 -11.77 5.22
CA THR A 116 8.46 -12.56 4.59
C THR A 116 8.99 -13.88 4.04
N ASN A 117 8.13 -14.89 3.98
CA ASN A 117 8.48 -16.20 3.41
C ASN A 117 8.33 -16.21 1.89
N ALA A 118 7.41 -15.39 1.35
CA ALA A 118 7.15 -15.32 -0.07
C ALA A 118 6.81 -13.91 -0.54
N ILE A 119 7.15 -13.63 -1.81
CA ILE A 119 6.62 -12.47 -2.52
C ILE A 119 5.79 -12.94 -3.70
N VAL A 120 4.57 -12.43 -3.79
CA VAL A 120 3.58 -12.76 -4.80
C VAL A 120 3.54 -11.62 -5.81
N SER A 121 3.76 -11.93 -7.08
CA SER A 121 3.56 -10.97 -8.18
C SER A 121 2.80 -11.62 -9.32
N ASP A 122 2.42 -10.82 -10.29
CA ASP A 122 1.97 -11.32 -11.58
C ASP A 122 3.10 -12.05 -12.33
N ARG A 123 2.82 -12.45 -13.58
CA ARG A 123 3.82 -13.10 -14.44
C ARG A 123 4.85 -12.13 -15.01
N TYR A 124 4.86 -10.85 -14.64
CA TYR A 124 5.76 -9.87 -15.25
C TYR A 124 7.23 -10.19 -14.92
N ASN A 125 8.03 -10.35 -15.97
CA ASN A 125 9.44 -10.74 -15.82
C ASN A 125 10.29 -9.68 -15.11
N ALA A 126 9.82 -8.44 -15.01
CA ALA A 126 10.54 -7.35 -14.36
C ALA A 126 10.82 -7.62 -12.87
N TYR A 127 10.04 -8.46 -12.20
CA TYR A 127 10.23 -8.79 -10.78
C TYR A 127 11.29 -9.87 -10.54
N LYS A 128 11.61 -10.71 -11.53
CA LYS A 128 12.47 -11.89 -11.32
C LYS A 128 13.86 -11.55 -10.74
N VAL A 129 14.55 -10.61 -11.37
CA VAL A 129 15.91 -10.21 -10.95
C VAL A 129 15.88 -9.37 -9.68
N PRO A 130 15.01 -8.36 -9.54
CA PRO A 130 14.93 -7.54 -8.35
C PRO A 130 14.56 -8.33 -7.09
N VAL A 131 13.55 -9.20 -7.15
CA VAL A 131 13.14 -10.02 -5.99
C VAL A 131 14.30 -10.86 -5.49
N LYS A 132 14.93 -11.61 -6.38
CA LYS A 132 16.05 -12.49 -6.04
C LYS A 132 17.24 -11.70 -5.48
N SER A 133 17.58 -10.57 -6.11
CA SER A 133 18.73 -9.76 -5.71
C SER A 133 18.53 -9.03 -4.38
N VAL A 134 17.29 -8.66 -4.05
CA VAL A 134 16.98 -7.83 -2.88
C VAL A 134 16.60 -8.67 -1.66
N LEU A 135 15.75 -9.68 -1.83
CA LEU A 135 15.23 -10.50 -0.74
C LEU A 135 16.01 -11.81 -0.55
N GLY A 136 16.88 -12.16 -1.51
CA GLY A 136 17.72 -13.36 -1.45
C GLY A 136 16.97 -14.65 -1.78
N ASP A 137 17.69 -15.77 -1.73
CA ASP A 137 17.18 -17.10 -2.11
C ASP A 137 16.26 -17.73 -1.05
N SER A 138 16.23 -17.18 0.18
CA SER A 138 15.36 -17.65 1.26
C SER A 138 13.89 -17.26 1.06
N VAL A 139 13.61 -16.22 0.27
CA VAL A 139 12.25 -15.75 -0.01
C VAL A 139 11.74 -16.36 -1.31
N LYS A 140 10.61 -17.04 -1.26
CA LYS A 140 10.00 -17.68 -2.44
C LYS A 140 9.33 -16.64 -3.33
N HIS A 141 9.75 -16.52 -4.58
CA HIS A 141 9.01 -15.72 -5.57
C HIS A 141 7.88 -16.53 -6.19
N ILE A 142 6.64 -16.23 -5.79
CA ILE A 142 5.42 -16.82 -6.34
C ILE A 142 4.93 -15.93 -7.48
N ARG A 143 4.86 -16.49 -8.69
CA ARG A 143 4.34 -15.80 -9.87
C ARG A 143 2.99 -16.40 -10.20
N VAL A 144 1.92 -15.65 -9.93
CA VAL A 144 0.55 -16.17 -10.03
C VAL A 144 0.24 -16.52 -11.47
N GLU A 145 -0.21 -17.76 -11.67
CA GLU A 145 -0.46 -18.29 -13.00
C GLU A 145 -1.93 -18.14 -13.40
N SER A 146 -2.83 -18.38 -12.45
CA SER A 146 -4.27 -18.38 -12.62
C SER A 146 -4.96 -17.74 -11.41
N PHE A 147 -6.12 -17.13 -11.64
CA PHE A 147 -6.99 -16.63 -10.55
C PHE A 147 -7.51 -17.75 -9.63
N LYS A 148 -7.36 -19.02 -10.02
CA LYS A 148 -7.77 -20.20 -9.24
C LYS A 148 -6.67 -20.78 -8.36
N ASP A 149 -5.47 -20.20 -8.41
CA ASP A 149 -4.36 -20.66 -7.57
C ASP A 149 -4.67 -20.34 -6.09
N ASP A 150 -4.20 -21.19 -5.17
CA ASP A 150 -4.44 -21.03 -3.73
C ASP A 150 -3.93 -19.68 -3.19
N ILE A 151 -2.86 -19.15 -3.80
CA ILE A 151 -2.33 -17.82 -3.55
C ILE A 151 -2.59 -16.96 -4.80
N SER A 152 -3.53 -16.02 -4.69
CA SER A 152 -3.99 -15.18 -5.80
C SER A 152 -3.52 -13.73 -5.67
N ASN A 153 -3.41 -13.00 -6.79
CA ASN A 153 -3.05 -11.58 -6.77
C ASN A 153 -4.21 -10.64 -6.37
N ASN A 154 -5.40 -11.19 -6.06
CA ASN A 154 -6.63 -10.41 -5.89
C ASN A 154 -6.55 -9.34 -4.80
N LEU A 155 -5.72 -9.54 -3.77
CA LEU A 155 -5.50 -8.57 -2.71
C LEU A 155 -5.03 -7.23 -3.27
N ILE A 156 -3.93 -7.24 -4.02
CA ILE A 156 -3.32 -6.02 -4.54
C ILE A 156 -4.08 -5.47 -5.74
N GLU A 157 -4.72 -6.33 -6.53
CA GLU A 157 -5.66 -5.90 -7.58
C GLU A 157 -6.84 -5.13 -6.98
N SER A 158 -7.38 -5.60 -5.85
CA SER A 158 -8.46 -4.90 -5.13
C SER A 158 -7.99 -3.59 -4.50
N PHE A 159 -6.69 -3.43 -4.25
CA PHE A 159 -6.13 -2.16 -3.78
C PHE A 159 -6.04 -1.10 -4.90
N HIS A 160 -5.93 -1.54 -6.16
CA HIS A 160 -5.88 -0.65 -7.31
C HIS A 160 -7.25 -0.09 -7.75
N HIS A 161 -8.36 -0.66 -7.28
CA HIS A 161 -9.74 -0.35 -7.70
C HIS A 161 -10.58 0.28 -6.60
#